data_AF-A0A9X1TPU2-F1
#
_entry.id   AF-A0A9X1TPU2-F1
#
_cell.length_a   1.000
_cell.length_b   1.000
_cell.length_c   1.000
_cell.angle_alpha   90.00
_cell.angle_beta   90.00
_cell.angle_gamma   90.00
#
_symmetry.space_group_name_H-M   'P 1'
#
loop_
_entity.id
_entity.type
_entity.pdbx_description
1 polymer ?
#
loop_
_entity_poly.entity_id
_entity_poly.type
_entity_poly.pdbx_seq_one_letter_code
_entity_poly.pdbx_strand_id
1 'polypeptide(L)'
;APHAFEYWSHAACILPIEEWPHFAFRRRAYRNRPHWNQELPDGTYAEVIKQLQSEGPLTATDLGGAKKTSDWWDWSGTKVAVERALMYGEVVCVERRGWKRVYDLAERAIPDALLHDELDDTECVRRLVRLAGQSLGVGTRADIADYHRLKGEQVDAVIADSGLVPVTVEGWGKPAWADPAALETPPRGRHRTTLLSPFDSLIWERARTERIFGFTHRLEAYVPKQKRVYGYFAMPVLSGGRLVGRVDPAREGRTLVAKQSVLNGPKAVPAVAQALVEAASWVDCTDVRVERVDAPELREPLAKELSRILG
;
A
#
# COMPACT_ATOMS: atom_id res chain seq x y z
N ALA A 1 10.54 19.73 6.48
CA ALA A 1 11.13 18.40 6.72
C ALA A 1 10.21 17.35 6.13
N PRO A 2 10.74 16.27 5.53
CA PRO A 2 9.90 15.18 5.05
C PRO A 2 9.18 14.51 6.23
N HIS A 3 7.94 14.10 5.99
CA HIS A 3 7.08 13.45 6.96
C HIS A 3 6.91 11.94 6.67
N ALA A 4 7.48 11.46 5.55
CA ALA A 4 7.39 10.08 5.13
C ALA A 4 8.59 9.69 4.24
N PHE A 5 8.77 8.39 4.02
CA PHE A 5 9.75 7.82 3.09
C PHE A 5 9.15 6.65 2.30
N GLU A 6 9.62 6.40 1.07
CA GLU A 6 9.27 5.20 0.32
C GLU A 6 10.19 4.03 0.72
N TYR A 7 9.64 2.88 1.13
CA TYR A 7 10.45 1.69 1.40
C TYR A 7 9.65 0.38 1.31
N TRP A 8 10.37 -0.74 1.35
CA TRP A 8 9.79 -2.07 1.33
C TRP A 8 9.20 -2.41 2.71
N SER A 9 7.86 -2.48 2.78
CA SER A 9 7.06 -2.93 3.92
C SER A 9 6.14 -4.08 3.47
N HIS A 10 4.83 -3.86 3.30
CA HIS A 10 3.93 -4.82 2.66
C HIS A 10 4.25 -5.04 1.17
N ALA A 11 4.57 -3.93 0.51
CA ALA A 11 5.10 -3.82 -0.85
C ALA A 11 6.04 -2.60 -0.86
N ALA A 12 6.14 -1.88 -1.98
CA ALA A 12 6.67 -0.52 -1.96
C ALA A 12 5.62 0.40 -1.31
N CYS A 13 5.89 0.86 -0.10
CA CYS A 13 4.97 1.64 0.72
C CYS A 13 5.53 3.05 0.96
N ILE A 14 4.63 4.01 1.21
CA ILE A 14 4.97 5.29 1.83
C ILE A 14 4.76 5.10 3.34
N LEU A 15 5.80 5.35 4.14
CA LEU A 15 5.84 5.06 5.57
C LEU A 15 6.15 6.33 6.36
N PRO A 16 5.60 6.52 7.57
CA PRO A 16 5.95 7.65 8.45
C PRO A 16 7.46 7.74 8.68
N ILE A 17 8.01 8.95 8.66
CA ILE A 17 9.47 9.16 8.75
C ILE A 17 10.06 8.58 10.04
N GLU A 18 9.29 8.60 11.13
CA GLU A 18 9.63 8.09 12.45
C GLU A 18 9.87 6.57 12.46
N GLU A 19 9.33 5.85 11.49
CA GLU A 19 9.52 4.41 11.35
C GLU A 19 10.86 4.05 10.69
N TRP A 20 11.62 5.01 10.16
CA TRP A 20 12.88 4.74 9.45
C TRP A 20 13.83 3.78 10.20
N PRO A 21 14.11 3.96 11.51
CA PRO A 21 15.00 3.05 12.24
C PRO A 21 14.47 1.61 12.34
N HIS A 22 13.15 1.42 12.25
CA HIS A 22 12.52 0.10 12.41
C HIS A 22 12.80 -0.82 11.22
N PHE A 23 13.18 -0.25 10.08
CA PHE A 23 13.53 -0.98 8.87
C PHE A 23 15.04 -1.31 8.76
N ALA A 24 15.85 -0.99 9.79
CA ALA A 24 17.28 -1.27 9.80
C ALA A 24 17.60 -2.77 9.62
N PHE A 25 16.79 -3.68 10.18
CA PHE A 25 16.94 -5.12 9.98
C PHE A 25 16.87 -5.54 8.49
N ARG A 26 16.01 -4.88 7.72
CA ARG A 26 15.89 -5.11 6.27
C ARG A 26 17.07 -4.55 5.52
N ARG A 27 17.48 -3.31 5.83
CA ARG A 27 18.68 -2.70 5.25
C ARG A 27 19.91 -3.59 5.47
N ARG A 28 20.13 -4.07 6.70
CA ARG A 28 21.20 -5.04 7.03
C ARG A 28 21.07 -6.33 6.23
N ALA A 29 19.88 -6.93 6.19
CA ALA A 29 19.65 -8.15 5.41
C ALA A 29 19.91 -7.97 3.91
N TYR A 30 19.61 -6.80 3.34
CA TYR A 30 19.90 -6.48 1.95
C TYR A 30 21.39 -6.25 1.70
N ARG A 31 22.09 -5.50 2.58
CA ARG A 31 23.55 -5.31 2.48
C ARG A 31 24.32 -6.64 2.54
N ASN A 32 23.81 -7.61 3.30
CA ASN A 32 24.37 -8.97 3.38
C ASN A 32 24.05 -9.84 2.14
N ARG A 33 23.39 -9.30 1.10
CA ARG A 33 23.01 -10.01 -0.13
C ARG A 33 23.54 -9.28 -1.37
N PRO A 34 24.83 -9.42 -1.70
CA PRO A 34 25.48 -8.63 -2.76
C PRO A 34 24.90 -8.89 -4.18
N HIS A 35 24.30 -10.05 -4.42
CA HIS A 35 23.78 -10.45 -5.74
C HIS A 35 22.26 -10.62 -5.76
N TRP A 36 21.51 -9.56 -5.47
CA TRP A 36 20.06 -9.61 -5.61
C TRP A 36 19.65 -9.68 -7.09
N ASN A 37 19.41 -10.90 -7.58
CA ASN A 37 18.80 -11.31 -8.86
C ASN A 37 19.42 -10.79 -10.17
N GLN A 38 20.38 -9.88 -10.15
CA GLN A 38 21.00 -9.28 -11.33
C GLN A 38 22.49 -9.02 -11.05
N GLU A 39 23.34 -9.16 -12.05
CA GLU A 39 24.72 -8.69 -11.94
C GLU A 39 24.75 -7.16 -12.04
N LEU A 40 25.67 -6.53 -11.33
CA LEU A 40 25.91 -5.10 -11.44
C LEU A 40 27.36 -4.91 -11.88
N PRO A 41 27.63 -4.18 -12.98
CA PRO A 41 28.99 -3.92 -13.40
C PRO A 41 29.78 -3.21 -12.31
N ASP A 42 31.06 -3.57 -12.19
CA ASP A 42 31.97 -2.96 -11.24
C ASP A 42 32.01 -1.44 -11.42
N GLY A 43 32.03 -0.70 -10.31
CA GLY A 43 32.06 0.76 -10.31
C GLY A 43 30.71 1.46 -10.53
N THR A 44 29.71 0.82 -11.15
CA THR A 44 28.41 1.47 -11.44
C THR A 44 27.69 1.95 -10.18
N TYR A 45 27.79 1.21 -9.08
CA TYR A 45 27.22 1.63 -7.79
C TYR A 45 27.86 2.94 -7.29
N ALA A 46 29.19 3.00 -7.27
CA ALA A 46 29.94 4.15 -6.79
C ALA A 46 29.72 5.39 -7.68
N GLU A 47 29.61 5.21 -8.99
CA GLU A 47 29.28 6.27 -9.94
C GLU A 47 27.91 6.89 -9.66
N VAL A 48 26.87 6.06 -9.42
CA VAL A 48 25.53 6.54 -9.08
C VAL A 48 25.52 7.34 -7.78
N ILE A 49 26.17 6.84 -6.73
CA ILE A 49 26.25 7.55 -5.45
C ILE A 49 27.02 8.87 -5.61
N LYS A 50 28.14 8.88 -6.34
CA LYS A 50 28.92 10.08 -6.61
C LYS A 50 28.10 11.12 -7.38
N GLN A 51 27.31 10.70 -8.36
CA GLN A 51 26.47 11.61 -9.13
C GLN A 51 25.40 12.27 -8.24
N LEU A 52 24.73 11.50 -7.37
CA LEU A 52 23.78 12.05 -6.39
C LEU A 52 24.46 13.00 -5.40
N GLN A 53 25.69 12.70 -4.98
CA GLN A 53 26.49 13.61 -4.14
C GLN A 53 26.76 14.96 -4.83
N SER A 54 27.15 14.95 -6.11
CA SER A 54 27.53 16.18 -6.83
C SER A 54 26.34 16.97 -7.39
N GLU A 55 25.31 16.29 -7.88
CA GLU A 55 24.23 16.91 -8.66
C GLU A 55 22.92 17.07 -7.85
N GLY A 56 22.81 16.41 -6.70
CA GLY A 56 21.60 16.44 -5.87
C GLY A 56 20.53 15.45 -6.32
N PRO A 57 19.23 15.75 -6.11
CA PRO A 57 18.15 14.83 -6.41
C PRO A 57 17.96 14.54 -7.91
N LEU A 58 18.03 13.27 -8.31
CA LEU A 58 17.98 12.84 -9.71
C LEU A 58 16.97 11.71 -9.94
N THR A 59 16.35 11.66 -11.12
CA THR A 59 15.57 10.48 -11.53
C THR A 59 16.50 9.38 -12.07
N ALA A 60 16.00 8.14 -12.15
CA ALA A 60 16.71 7.07 -12.85
C ALA A 60 17.03 7.40 -14.33
N THR A 61 16.28 8.32 -14.96
CA THR A 61 16.61 8.81 -16.31
C THR A 61 17.83 9.73 -16.27
N ASP A 62 17.90 10.65 -15.30
CA ASP A 62 18.97 11.64 -15.18
C ASP A 62 20.31 10.99 -14.79
N LEU A 63 20.26 9.89 -14.03
CA LEU A 63 21.43 9.05 -13.71
C LEU A 63 21.99 8.26 -14.93
N GLY A 64 21.49 8.53 -16.14
CA GLY A 64 21.93 7.86 -17.38
C GLY A 64 21.06 6.67 -17.79
N GLY A 65 19.76 6.69 -17.48
CA GLY A 65 18.79 5.62 -17.75
C GLY A 65 18.87 5.05 -19.18
N ALA A 66 18.45 3.78 -19.35
CA ALA A 66 18.51 2.96 -20.58
C ALA A 66 18.99 3.71 -21.85
N LYS A 67 20.29 3.61 -22.15
CA LYS A 67 20.80 3.99 -23.48
C LYS A 67 20.11 3.09 -24.51
N LYS A 68 19.72 3.66 -25.67
CA LYS A 68 19.38 2.88 -26.87
C LYS A 68 20.65 2.18 -27.37
N THR A 69 21.03 1.09 -26.73
CA THR A 69 21.88 0.06 -27.34
C THR A 69 20.96 -1.05 -27.86
N SER A 70 21.43 -1.79 -28.86
CA SER A 70 20.64 -2.64 -29.76
C SER A 70 19.79 -3.74 -29.12
N ASP A 71 19.97 -4.01 -27.83
CA ASP A 71 19.44 -5.21 -27.20
C ASP A 71 18.45 -4.90 -26.08
N TRP A 72 17.35 -5.62 -26.17
CA TRP A 72 16.08 -5.46 -25.49
C TRP A 72 16.21 -5.88 -24.01
N TRP A 73 15.64 -5.08 -23.08
CA TRP A 73 15.41 -5.34 -21.64
C TRP A 73 16.55 -5.25 -20.62
N ASP A 74 17.63 -4.54 -20.90
CA ASP A 74 18.60 -4.26 -19.83
C ASP A 74 18.01 -3.21 -18.86
N TRP A 75 17.71 -3.62 -17.62
CA TRP A 75 17.65 -2.65 -16.54
C TRP A 75 19.04 -2.04 -16.47
N SER A 76 19.22 -0.84 -17.05
CA SER A 76 20.55 -0.22 -17.12
C SER A 76 21.22 -0.34 -15.75
N GLY A 77 22.49 -0.78 -15.68
CA GLY A 77 23.17 -1.03 -14.40
C GLY A 77 22.94 0.11 -13.38
N THR A 78 22.84 1.35 -13.84
CA THR A 78 22.37 2.52 -13.08
C THR A 78 21.07 2.31 -12.30
N LYS A 79 20.01 1.82 -12.94
CA LYS A 79 18.71 1.57 -12.32
C LYS A 79 18.81 0.48 -11.26
N VAL A 80 19.60 -0.56 -11.52
CA VAL A 80 19.90 -1.61 -10.55
C VAL A 80 20.67 -1.03 -9.36
N ALA A 81 21.69 -0.20 -9.61
CA ALA A 81 22.48 0.46 -8.60
C ALA A 81 21.63 1.38 -7.70
N VAL A 82 20.80 2.25 -8.26
CA VAL A 82 19.99 3.19 -7.47
C VAL A 82 18.88 2.47 -6.69
N GLU A 83 18.26 1.42 -7.23
CA GLU A 83 17.30 0.60 -6.49
C GLU A 83 17.98 -0.22 -5.37
N ARG A 84 19.23 -0.67 -5.57
CA ARG A 84 20.04 -1.26 -4.48
C ARG A 84 20.36 -0.23 -3.40
N ALA A 85 20.78 0.97 -3.78
CA ALA A 85 21.06 2.06 -2.84
C ALA A 85 19.79 2.43 -2.03
N LEU A 86 18.62 2.40 -2.68
CA LEU A 86 17.32 2.52 -2.01
C LEU A 86 17.09 1.38 -1.01
N MET A 87 17.33 0.13 -1.40
CA MET A 87 17.19 -1.04 -0.51
C MET A 87 18.16 -0.99 0.69
N TYR A 88 19.37 -0.51 0.49
CA TYR A 88 20.37 -0.32 1.55
C TYR A 88 20.10 0.91 2.40
N GLY A 89 19.17 1.78 2.01
CA GLY A 89 18.87 3.04 2.70
C GLY A 89 19.99 4.07 2.61
N GLU A 90 20.87 3.96 1.61
CA GLU A 90 21.83 5.03 1.29
C GLU A 90 21.16 6.14 0.46
N VAL A 91 20.11 5.78 -0.26
CA VAL A 91 19.30 6.67 -1.10
C VAL A 91 17.83 6.53 -0.73
N VAL A 92 17.05 7.58 -0.90
CA VAL A 92 15.60 7.59 -0.70
C VAL A 92 14.89 8.28 -1.85
N CYS A 93 13.61 7.96 -2.04
CA CYS A 93 12.73 8.74 -2.91
C CYS A 93 12.27 10.00 -2.16
N VAL A 94 12.64 11.18 -2.64
CA VAL A 94 12.26 12.47 -2.02
C VAL A 94 11.01 13.08 -2.64
N GLU A 95 10.72 12.77 -3.89
CA GLU A 95 9.49 13.16 -4.59
C GLU A 95 9.23 12.26 -5.80
N ARG A 96 8.04 12.39 -6.41
CA ARG A 96 7.74 11.77 -7.69
C ARG A 96 7.41 12.84 -8.73
N ARG A 97 8.08 12.78 -9.87
CA ARG A 97 7.76 13.57 -11.07
C ARG A 97 6.95 12.71 -12.02
N GLY A 98 5.63 12.79 -11.89
CA GLY A 98 4.72 11.82 -12.48
C GLY A 98 4.99 10.42 -11.92
N TRP A 99 5.28 9.45 -12.78
CA TRP A 99 5.59 8.07 -12.36
C TRP A 99 7.05 7.85 -11.95
N LYS A 100 7.94 8.81 -12.19
CA LYS A 100 9.37 8.67 -11.93
C LYS A 100 9.69 9.05 -10.48
N ARG A 101 10.43 8.19 -9.78
CA ARG A 101 11.06 8.53 -8.50
C ARG A 101 12.19 9.52 -8.74
N VAL A 102 12.30 10.49 -7.85
CA VAL A 102 13.47 11.36 -7.69
C VAL A 102 14.21 10.88 -6.45
N TYR A 103 15.44 10.46 -6.66
CA TYR A 103 16.31 9.87 -5.64
C TYR A 103 17.26 10.93 -5.09
N ASP A 104 17.47 10.95 -3.77
CA ASP A 104 18.52 11.72 -3.12
C ASP A 104 19.15 10.89 -1.99
N LEU A 105 20.28 11.32 -1.46
CA LEU A 105 20.96 10.65 -0.36
C LEU A 105 20.10 10.67 0.91
N ALA A 106 20.05 9.53 1.61
CA ALA A 106 19.32 9.42 2.86
C ALA A 106 19.80 10.45 3.90
N GLU A 107 21.11 10.74 3.94
CA GLU A 107 21.70 11.72 4.87
C GLU A 107 21.22 13.17 4.67
N ARG A 108 20.66 13.50 3.50
CA ARG A 108 20.09 14.83 3.22
C ARG A 108 18.59 14.89 3.49
N ALA A 109 17.92 13.75 3.38
CA ALA A 109 16.47 13.68 3.41
C ALA A 109 15.93 13.21 4.77
N ILE A 110 16.57 12.25 5.42
CA ILE A 110 16.09 11.71 6.70
C ILE A 110 16.62 12.59 7.85
N PRO A 111 15.78 13.00 8.82
CA PRO A 111 16.25 13.76 9.96
C PRO A 111 17.38 13.04 10.72
N ASP A 112 18.41 13.77 11.14
CA ASP A 112 19.62 13.21 11.79
C ASP A 112 19.30 12.27 12.96
N ALA A 113 18.31 12.64 13.80
CA ALA A 113 17.87 11.84 14.94
C ALA A 113 17.25 10.49 14.55
N LEU A 114 16.87 10.31 13.28
CA LEU A 114 16.26 9.09 12.75
C LEU A 114 17.16 8.36 11.76
N LEU A 115 18.21 8.98 11.21
CA LEU A 115 19.07 8.43 10.13
C LEU A 115 19.88 7.18 10.52
N HIS A 116 19.79 6.71 11.76
CA HIS A 116 20.62 5.66 12.31
C HIS A 116 20.06 4.23 12.12
N ASP A 117 20.94 3.24 12.20
CA ASP A 117 20.64 1.80 12.15
C ASP A 117 20.91 1.09 13.51
N GLU A 118 20.90 1.83 14.62
CA GLU A 118 21.37 1.34 15.94
C GLU A 118 20.47 0.30 16.59
N LEU A 119 19.18 0.23 16.21
CA LEU A 119 18.29 -0.80 16.72
C LEU A 119 18.74 -2.17 16.19
N ASP A 120 18.87 -3.15 17.08
CA ASP A 120 19.11 -4.54 16.67
C ASP A 120 17.91 -5.13 15.91
N ASP A 121 18.10 -6.27 15.24
CA ASP A 121 17.06 -6.90 14.43
C ASP A 121 15.80 -7.25 15.25
N THR A 122 15.99 -7.72 16.49
CA THR A 122 14.89 -8.10 17.40
C THR A 122 14.06 -6.88 17.75
N GLU A 123 14.69 -5.76 18.08
CA GLU A 123 14.04 -4.51 18.43
C GLU A 123 13.27 -3.90 17.25
N CYS A 124 13.89 -3.88 16.07
CA CYS A 124 13.24 -3.48 14.82
C CYS A 124 11.93 -4.25 14.61
N VAL A 125 12.02 -5.58 14.66
CA VAL A 125 10.85 -6.46 14.45
C VAL A 125 9.82 -6.26 15.56
N ARG A 126 10.24 -6.13 16.83
CA ARG A 126 9.32 -5.89 17.96
C ARG A 126 8.49 -4.63 17.77
N ARG A 127 9.11 -3.54 17.30
CA ARG A 127 8.40 -2.27 17.02
C ARG A 127 7.43 -2.42 15.84
N LEU A 128 7.82 -3.12 14.77
CA LEU A 128 6.93 -3.39 13.65
C LEU A 128 5.75 -4.30 14.03
N VAL A 129 5.97 -5.30 14.90
CA VAL A 129 4.88 -6.13 15.42
C VAL A 129 3.90 -5.30 16.25
N ARG A 130 4.40 -4.42 17.13
CA ARG A 130 3.57 -3.48 17.89
C ARG A 130 2.75 -2.58 16.96
N LEU A 131 3.39 -1.94 15.97
CA LEU A 131 2.74 -1.04 15.02
C LEU A 131 1.68 -1.76 14.17
N ALA A 132 1.96 -2.99 13.74
CA ALA A 132 0.98 -3.82 13.04
C ALA A 132 -0.24 -4.10 13.95
N GLY A 133 -0.03 -4.46 15.21
CA GLY A 133 -1.13 -4.67 16.16
C GLY A 133 -1.96 -3.41 16.42
N GLN A 134 -1.30 -2.26 16.59
CA GLN A 134 -1.96 -0.95 16.75
C GLN A 134 -2.80 -0.58 15.52
N SER A 135 -2.25 -0.79 14.33
CA SER A 135 -2.94 -0.47 13.07
C SER A 135 -4.13 -1.39 12.81
N LEU A 136 -4.02 -2.67 13.18
CA LEU A 136 -5.05 -3.67 12.96
C LEU A 136 -6.11 -3.68 14.08
N GLY A 137 -5.80 -3.13 15.26
CA GLY A 137 -6.57 -3.22 16.49
C GLY A 137 -6.58 -4.63 17.08
N VAL A 138 -7.08 -5.60 16.32
CA VAL A 138 -7.07 -7.03 16.65
C VAL A 138 -6.66 -7.84 15.42
N GLY A 139 -5.71 -8.75 15.56
CA GLY A 139 -5.23 -9.59 14.45
C GLY A 139 -4.67 -10.93 14.87
N THR A 140 -4.78 -11.92 13.99
CA THR A 140 -4.05 -13.17 14.14
C THR A 140 -2.56 -12.94 13.93
N ARG A 141 -1.72 -13.89 14.36
CA ARG A 141 -0.28 -13.91 14.04
C ARG A 141 -0.01 -13.67 12.55
N ALA A 142 -0.81 -14.30 11.68
CA ALA A 142 -0.64 -14.18 10.23
C ALA A 142 -0.97 -12.76 9.73
N ASP A 143 -2.00 -12.13 10.29
CA ASP A 143 -2.35 -10.75 9.93
C ASP A 143 -1.24 -9.78 10.34
N ILE A 144 -0.72 -9.93 11.56
CA ILE A 144 0.37 -9.11 12.12
C ILE A 144 1.65 -9.28 11.28
N ALA A 145 1.97 -10.52 10.91
CA ALA A 145 3.09 -10.82 10.03
C ALA A 145 2.92 -10.15 8.65
N ASP A 146 1.74 -10.26 8.04
CA ASP A 146 1.49 -9.79 6.68
C ASP A 146 1.54 -8.26 6.55
N TYR A 147 1.13 -7.52 7.60
CA TYR A 147 1.05 -6.06 7.59
C TYR A 147 2.38 -5.39 7.18
N HIS A 148 3.51 -5.90 7.69
CA HIS A 148 4.84 -5.46 7.29
C HIS A 148 5.61 -6.52 6.51
N ARG A 149 5.00 -7.62 6.05
CA ARG A 149 5.68 -8.79 5.41
C ARG A 149 6.82 -9.38 6.25
N LEU A 150 6.59 -9.51 7.54
CA LEU A 150 7.48 -10.25 8.43
C LEU A 150 7.30 -11.74 8.24
N LYS A 151 8.35 -12.51 8.50
CA LYS A 151 8.21 -13.96 8.62
C LYS A 151 7.51 -14.30 9.92
N GLY A 152 6.81 -15.43 9.94
CA GLY A 152 6.16 -15.92 11.14
C GLY A 152 7.13 -16.11 12.33
N GLU A 153 8.32 -16.66 12.09
CA GLU A 153 9.35 -16.85 13.12
C GLU A 153 9.82 -15.53 13.75
N GLN A 154 9.84 -14.45 12.97
CA GLN A 154 10.20 -13.11 13.46
C GLN A 154 9.13 -12.57 14.39
N VAL A 155 7.86 -12.79 14.06
CA VAL A 155 6.73 -12.39 14.91
C VAL A 155 6.75 -13.17 16.22
N ASP A 156 6.91 -14.50 16.15
CA ASP A 156 6.89 -15.36 17.34
C ASP A 156 7.97 -14.98 18.35
N ALA A 157 9.14 -14.56 17.87
CA ALA A 157 10.28 -14.18 18.71
C ALA A 157 10.03 -12.95 19.58
N VAL A 158 9.07 -12.08 19.23
CA VAL A 158 8.91 -10.77 19.87
C VAL A 158 7.48 -10.42 20.27
N ILE A 159 6.48 -11.19 19.84
CA ILE A 159 5.08 -10.83 20.03
C ILE A 159 4.69 -10.74 21.52
N ALA A 160 5.28 -11.59 22.37
CA ALA A 160 5.05 -11.56 23.82
C ALA A 160 5.51 -10.24 24.47
N ASP A 161 6.62 -9.68 24.00
CA ASP A 161 7.21 -8.44 24.53
C ASP A 161 6.83 -7.20 23.71
N SER A 162 5.98 -7.38 22.68
CA SER A 162 5.54 -6.29 21.81
C SER A 162 4.58 -5.32 22.51
N GLY A 163 3.98 -5.71 23.63
CA GLY A 163 2.90 -4.97 24.29
C GLY A 163 1.49 -5.31 23.78
N LEU A 164 1.39 -6.17 22.77
CA LEU A 164 0.11 -6.75 22.36
C LEU A 164 -0.30 -7.84 23.35
N VAL A 165 -1.61 -7.94 23.59
CA VAL A 165 -2.19 -8.94 24.51
C VAL A 165 -2.90 -10.05 23.75
N PRO A 166 -2.77 -11.33 24.17
CA PRO A 166 -3.50 -12.42 23.54
C PRO A 166 -5.00 -12.29 23.80
N VAL A 167 -5.81 -12.55 22.78
CA VAL A 167 -7.27 -12.50 22.83
C VAL A 167 -7.90 -13.65 22.06
N THR A 168 -9.12 -13.99 22.44
CA THR A 168 -10.01 -14.86 21.65
C THR A 168 -11.10 -14.00 21.00
N VAL A 169 -11.33 -14.21 19.71
CA VAL A 169 -12.38 -13.50 18.96
C VAL A 169 -13.46 -14.50 18.58
N GLU A 170 -14.71 -14.18 18.87
CA GLU A 170 -15.85 -15.02 18.50
C GLU A 170 -15.86 -15.28 16.98
N GLY A 171 -16.07 -16.54 16.60
CA GLY A 171 -16.05 -16.98 15.20
C GLY A 171 -14.66 -17.13 14.58
N TRP A 172 -13.57 -16.78 15.29
CA TRP A 172 -12.20 -17.00 14.79
C TRP A 172 -11.64 -18.30 15.35
N GLY A 173 -11.19 -19.19 14.45
CA GLY A 173 -10.59 -20.48 14.84
C GLY A 173 -9.11 -20.41 15.24
N LYS A 174 -8.47 -19.24 15.12
CA LYS A 174 -7.04 -19.05 15.42
C LYS A 174 -6.86 -18.06 16.57
N PRO A 175 -5.84 -18.23 17.42
CA PRO A 175 -5.46 -17.22 18.40
C PRO A 175 -5.20 -15.86 17.75
N ALA A 176 -5.55 -14.81 18.47
CA ALA A 176 -5.35 -13.43 18.05
C ALA A 176 -4.65 -12.63 19.15
N TRP A 177 -4.17 -11.46 18.76
CA TRP A 177 -3.56 -10.47 19.61
C TRP A 177 -4.22 -9.13 19.35
N ALA A 178 -4.33 -8.33 20.39
CA ALA A 178 -4.90 -6.99 20.34
C ALA A 178 -3.92 -5.97 20.90
N ASP A 179 -3.99 -4.77 20.34
CA ASP A 179 -3.49 -3.60 21.05
C ASP A 179 -4.39 -3.34 22.27
N PRO A 180 -3.85 -3.18 23.50
CA PRO A 180 -4.68 -2.96 24.68
C PRO A 180 -5.64 -1.78 24.55
N ALA A 181 -5.24 -0.69 23.89
CA ALA A 181 -6.10 0.49 23.72
C ALA A 181 -7.31 0.20 22.81
N ALA A 182 -7.19 -0.75 21.89
CA ALA A 182 -8.32 -1.22 21.07
C ALA A 182 -9.37 -1.99 21.89
N LEU A 183 -9.04 -2.45 23.11
CA LEU A 183 -9.95 -3.16 24.01
C LEU A 183 -10.60 -2.25 25.05
N GLU A 184 -10.04 -1.06 25.32
CA GLU A 184 -10.51 -0.16 26.38
C GLU A 184 -11.89 0.41 26.11
N THR A 185 -12.22 0.66 24.84
CA THR A 185 -13.51 1.25 24.46
C THR A 185 -14.14 0.48 23.31
N PRO A 186 -15.46 0.21 23.36
CA PRO A 186 -16.17 -0.27 22.19
C PRO A 186 -15.94 0.71 21.03
N PRO A 187 -15.45 0.25 19.88
CA PRO A 187 -15.08 1.15 18.80
C PRO A 187 -16.30 1.91 18.29
N ARG A 188 -16.41 3.19 18.66
CA ARG A 188 -17.31 4.18 18.04
C ARG A 188 -16.57 4.82 16.87
N GLY A 189 -16.16 4.00 15.91
CA GLY A 189 -15.44 4.47 14.73
C GLY A 189 -16.29 5.42 13.90
N ARG A 190 -15.67 6.45 13.32
CA ARG A 190 -16.30 7.21 12.24
C ARG A 190 -16.39 6.30 11.02
N HIS A 191 -17.58 5.77 10.74
CA HIS A 191 -17.78 4.95 9.55
C HIS A 191 -17.79 5.84 8.31
N ARG A 192 -16.62 6.04 7.69
CA ARG A 192 -16.50 6.73 6.40
C ARG A 192 -17.14 5.87 5.30
N THR A 193 -17.75 6.53 4.33
CA THR A 193 -18.14 5.92 3.05
C THR A 193 -17.08 6.24 2.01
N THR A 194 -16.36 5.24 1.49
CA THR A 194 -15.27 5.48 0.53
C THR A 194 -14.93 4.25 -0.32
N LEU A 195 -14.22 4.46 -1.43
CA LEU A 195 -13.62 3.37 -2.21
C LEU A 195 -12.28 2.98 -1.59
N LEU A 196 -12.09 1.69 -1.35
CA LEU A 196 -10.82 1.14 -0.86
C LEU A 196 -9.96 0.70 -2.04
N SER A 197 -8.71 1.16 -2.07
CA SER A 197 -7.72 0.68 -3.02
C SER A 197 -7.53 -0.84 -2.86
N PRO A 198 -7.23 -1.59 -3.94
CA PRO A 198 -6.79 -2.99 -3.82
C PRO A 198 -5.51 -3.16 -2.98
N PHE A 199 -4.78 -2.05 -2.75
CA PHE A 199 -3.59 -1.97 -1.91
C PHE A 199 -3.85 -1.31 -0.55
N ASP A 200 -5.12 -1.13 -0.16
CA ASP A 200 -5.48 -0.65 1.18
C ASP A 200 -5.22 -1.75 2.22
N SER A 201 -4.79 -1.37 3.43
CA SER A 201 -4.47 -2.32 4.50
C SER A 201 -5.67 -3.11 5.02
N LEU A 202 -6.89 -2.63 4.76
CA LEU A 202 -8.12 -3.36 5.03
C LEU A 202 -8.41 -4.47 4.01
N ILE A 203 -7.76 -4.44 2.84
CA ILE A 203 -8.12 -5.25 1.67
C ILE A 203 -6.98 -6.16 1.20
N TRP A 204 -5.73 -5.75 1.37
CA TRP A 204 -4.60 -6.46 0.77
C TRP A 204 -4.46 -7.90 1.29
N GLU A 205 -4.91 -8.17 2.52
CA GLU A 205 -4.82 -9.50 3.11
C GLU A 205 -6.17 -10.20 2.99
N ARG A 206 -6.23 -11.17 2.09
CA ARG A 206 -7.49 -11.76 1.62
C ARG A 206 -8.16 -12.57 2.71
N ALA A 207 -7.41 -13.39 3.46
CA ALA A 207 -8.01 -14.22 4.49
C ALA A 207 -8.53 -13.38 5.66
N ARG A 208 -7.86 -12.26 5.96
CA ARG A 208 -8.35 -11.27 6.94
C ARG A 208 -9.61 -10.56 6.43
N THR A 209 -9.60 -10.07 5.20
CA THR A 209 -10.74 -9.35 4.58
C THR A 209 -11.98 -10.23 4.57
N GLU A 210 -11.85 -11.49 4.16
CA GLU A 210 -12.94 -12.46 4.15
C GLU A 210 -13.46 -12.73 5.57
N ARG A 211 -12.56 -12.91 6.55
CA ARG A 211 -12.94 -13.16 7.94
C ARG A 211 -13.66 -11.98 8.61
N ILE A 212 -13.27 -10.74 8.30
CA ILE A 212 -13.84 -9.54 8.95
C ILE A 212 -15.11 -9.08 8.24
N PHE A 213 -15.11 -9.09 6.91
CA PHE A 213 -16.18 -8.49 6.11
C PHE A 213 -17.08 -9.49 5.40
N GLY A 214 -16.74 -10.79 5.41
CA GLY A 214 -17.41 -11.79 4.57
C GLY A 214 -17.26 -11.49 3.08
N PHE A 215 -16.15 -10.85 2.70
CA PHE A 215 -15.96 -10.27 1.37
C PHE A 215 -14.72 -10.83 0.68
N THR A 216 -14.91 -11.51 -0.44
CA THR A 216 -13.79 -11.98 -1.27
C THR A 216 -13.39 -10.89 -2.27
N HIS A 217 -12.14 -10.43 -2.17
CA HIS A 217 -11.53 -9.48 -3.10
C HIS A 217 -10.28 -10.08 -3.76
N ARG A 218 -10.17 -9.90 -5.08
CA ARG A 218 -8.96 -10.24 -5.86
C ARG A 218 -8.74 -9.16 -6.90
N LEU A 219 -7.53 -8.60 -6.93
CA LEU A 219 -7.12 -7.67 -7.97
C LEU A 219 -6.98 -8.42 -9.31
N GLU A 220 -7.76 -8.02 -10.31
CA GLU A 220 -7.80 -8.67 -11.62
C GLU A 220 -6.95 -7.94 -12.68
N ALA A 221 -6.08 -7.02 -12.25
CA ALA A 221 -5.16 -6.31 -13.14
C ALA A 221 -4.25 -7.27 -13.94
N TYR A 222 -3.90 -8.40 -13.33
CA TYR A 222 -3.08 -9.46 -13.93
C TYR A 222 -3.90 -10.56 -14.62
N VAL A 223 -5.24 -10.49 -14.56
CA VAL A 223 -6.14 -11.44 -15.21
C VAL A 223 -6.41 -10.94 -16.64
N PRO A 224 -6.36 -11.82 -17.67
CA PRO A 224 -6.72 -11.44 -19.03
C PRO A 224 -8.11 -10.80 -19.10
N LYS A 225 -8.29 -9.75 -19.91
CA LYS A 225 -9.52 -8.92 -19.95
C LYS A 225 -10.82 -9.72 -19.99
N GLN A 226 -10.86 -10.81 -20.77
CA GLN A 226 -12.05 -11.64 -20.99
C GLN A 226 -12.39 -12.56 -19.79
N LYS A 227 -11.44 -12.77 -18.86
CA LYS A 227 -11.61 -13.60 -17.67
C LYS A 227 -11.88 -12.80 -16.39
N ARG A 228 -11.92 -11.47 -16.50
CA ARG A 228 -12.19 -10.57 -15.37
C ARG A 228 -13.65 -10.68 -14.98
N VAL A 229 -13.92 -10.89 -13.70
CA VAL A 229 -15.28 -10.94 -13.16
C VAL A 229 -15.72 -9.56 -12.71
N TYR A 230 -14.85 -8.79 -12.06
CA TYR A 230 -15.20 -7.53 -11.42
C TYR A 230 -14.61 -6.30 -12.12
N GLY A 231 -13.49 -6.45 -12.82
CA GLY A 231 -12.86 -5.35 -13.55
C GLY A 231 -11.37 -5.22 -13.28
N TYR A 232 -10.69 -4.35 -14.04
CA TYR A 232 -9.22 -4.26 -14.02
C TYR A 232 -8.68 -3.84 -12.65
N PHE A 233 -9.34 -2.89 -12.01
CA PHE A 233 -8.92 -2.26 -10.76
C PHE A 233 -10.13 -2.08 -9.82
N ALA A 234 -10.93 -3.15 -9.67
CA ALA A 234 -12.11 -3.11 -8.82
C ALA A 234 -11.75 -2.71 -7.38
N MET A 235 -12.40 -1.67 -6.85
CA MET A 235 -12.24 -1.11 -5.52
C MET A 235 -13.47 -1.45 -4.66
N PRO A 236 -13.32 -2.11 -3.50
CA PRO A 236 -14.44 -2.33 -2.57
C PRO A 236 -15.02 -1.01 -2.06
N VAL A 237 -16.33 -0.97 -1.81
CA VAL A 237 -17.01 0.19 -1.20
C VAL A 237 -17.19 -0.06 0.29
N LEU A 238 -16.48 0.69 1.12
CA LEU A 238 -16.66 0.71 2.57
C LEU A 238 -17.77 1.68 2.93
N SER A 239 -18.73 1.27 3.75
CA SER A 239 -19.72 2.15 4.36
C SER A 239 -20.31 1.53 5.62
N GLY A 240 -20.51 2.31 6.68
CA GLY A 240 -21.08 1.79 7.94
C GLY A 240 -20.26 0.67 8.58
N GLY A 241 -18.94 0.61 8.33
CA GLY A 241 -18.08 -0.48 8.80
C GLY A 241 -18.25 -1.81 8.03
N ARG A 242 -18.90 -1.79 6.86
CA ARG A 242 -19.12 -2.97 6.01
C ARG A 242 -18.66 -2.73 4.59
N LEU A 243 -18.33 -3.80 3.87
CA LEU A 243 -18.11 -3.75 2.43
C LEU A 243 -19.43 -4.00 1.71
N VAL A 244 -20.01 -2.95 1.11
CA VAL A 244 -21.38 -2.94 0.56
C VAL A 244 -21.43 -3.17 -0.95
N GLY A 245 -20.28 -3.33 -1.59
CA GLY A 245 -20.15 -3.53 -3.02
C GLY A 245 -18.71 -3.33 -3.49
N ARG A 246 -18.53 -3.17 -4.80
CA ARG A 246 -17.27 -2.82 -5.45
C ARG A 246 -17.53 -2.13 -6.77
N VAL A 247 -16.58 -1.29 -7.19
CA VAL A 247 -16.63 -0.56 -8.46
C VAL A 247 -15.28 -0.69 -9.14
N ASP A 248 -15.23 -0.89 -10.46
CA ASP A 248 -14.03 -0.69 -11.31
C ASP A 248 -14.04 0.74 -11.87
N PRO A 249 -13.44 1.73 -11.18
CA PRO A 249 -13.42 3.12 -11.65
C PRO A 249 -12.33 3.33 -12.71
N ALA A 250 -12.59 4.24 -13.63
CA ALA A 250 -11.61 4.80 -14.54
C ALA A 250 -11.85 6.30 -14.71
N ARG A 251 -10.83 7.04 -15.12
CA ARG A 251 -10.96 8.45 -15.46
C ARG A 251 -10.98 8.63 -16.98
N GLU A 252 -11.97 9.37 -17.48
CA GLU A 252 -12.07 9.81 -18.87
C GLU A 252 -12.25 11.33 -18.89
N GLY A 253 -11.14 12.07 -19.10
CA GLY A 253 -11.15 13.53 -19.02
C GLY A 253 -11.53 14.04 -17.62
N ARG A 254 -12.71 14.67 -17.52
CA ARG A 254 -13.30 15.17 -16.27
C ARG A 254 -14.46 14.29 -15.74
N THR A 255 -14.60 13.08 -16.27
CA THR A 255 -15.64 12.13 -15.83
C THR A 255 -14.99 10.92 -15.18
N LEU A 256 -15.47 10.56 -13.98
CA LEU A 256 -15.17 9.27 -13.37
C LEU A 256 -16.17 8.24 -13.93
N VAL A 257 -15.65 7.24 -14.62
CA VAL A 257 -16.43 6.17 -15.22
C VAL A 257 -16.41 4.95 -14.34
N ALA A 258 -17.56 4.59 -13.77
CA ALA A 258 -17.78 3.30 -13.13
C ALA A 258 -18.02 2.24 -14.21
N LYS A 259 -16.92 1.63 -14.70
CA LYS A 259 -16.93 0.65 -15.79
C LYS A 259 -17.70 -0.62 -15.44
N GLN A 260 -17.68 -0.97 -14.16
CA GLN A 260 -18.46 -2.05 -13.61
C GLN A 260 -18.72 -1.80 -12.12
N SER A 261 -19.98 -1.89 -11.70
CA SER A 261 -20.41 -1.78 -10.32
C SER A 261 -21.11 -3.07 -9.90
N VAL A 262 -20.77 -3.58 -8.72
CA VAL A 262 -21.43 -4.71 -8.06
C VAL A 262 -21.92 -4.24 -6.70
N LEU A 263 -23.24 -4.28 -6.48
CA LEU A 263 -23.87 -3.73 -5.28
C LEU A 263 -24.53 -4.85 -4.46
N ASN A 264 -24.37 -4.80 -3.14
CA ASN A 264 -25.04 -5.75 -2.22
C ASN A 264 -26.49 -5.34 -1.96
N GLY A 265 -27.28 -5.18 -3.03
CA GLY A 265 -28.70 -4.81 -3.00
C GLY A 265 -28.99 -3.30 -2.96
N PRO A 266 -30.27 -2.90 -2.99
CA PRO A 266 -30.69 -1.50 -3.16
C PRO A 266 -30.27 -0.57 -2.03
N LYS A 267 -30.08 -1.10 -0.81
CA LYS A 267 -29.60 -0.30 0.34
C LYS A 267 -28.16 0.19 0.18
N ALA A 268 -27.38 -0.41 -0.72
CA ALA A 268 -26.00 0.02 -1.00
C ALA A 268 -25.94 1.24 -1.93
N VAL A 269 -27.02 1.56 -2.66
CA VAL A 269 -27.02 2.62 -3.69
C VAL A 269 -26.53 3.98 -3.17
N PRO A 270 -27.04 4.52 -2.04
CA PRO A 270 -26.58 5.82 -1.53
C PRO A 270 -25.09 5.83 -1.19
N ALA A 271 -24.61 4.74 -0.56
CA ALA A 271 -23.21 4.62 -0.17
C ALA A 271 -22.27 4.53 -1.39
N VAL A 272 -22.67 3.76 -2.42
CA VAL A 272 -21.89 3.60 -3.64
C VAL A 272 -21.85 4.90 -4.44
N ALA A 273 -22.98 5.63 -4.54
CA ALA A 273 -23.02 6.94 -5.16
C ALA A 273 -22.12 7.95 -4.43
N GLN A 274 -22.18 8.00 -3.10
CA GLN A 274 -21.32 8.86 -2.29
C GLN A 274 -19.83 8.53 -2.48
N ALA A 275 -19.46 7.25 -2.46
CA ALA A 275 -18.07 6.82 -2.65
C ALA A 275 -17.54 7.16 -4.06
N LEU A 276 -18.39 7.03 -5.09
CA LEU A 276 -18.06 7.42 -6.46
C LEU A 276 -17.84 8.93 -6.61
N VAL A 277 -18.71 9.76 -6.03
CA VAL A 277 -18.56 11.21 -6.08
C VAL A 277 -17.32 11.66 -5.30
N GLU A 278 -17.06 11.08 -4.14
CA GLU A 278 -15.83 11.34 -3.40
C GLU A 278 -14.61 10.96 -4.26
N ALA A 279 -14.57 9.76 -4.83
CA ALA A 279 -13.48 9.34 -5.71
C ALA A 279 -13.32 10.26 -6.93
N ALA A 280 -14.42 10.76 -7.51
CA ALA A 280 -14.38 11.70 -8.62
C ALA A 280 -13.70 13.01 -8.22
N SER A 281 -14.03 13.55 -7.04
CA SER A 281 -13.39 14.78 -6.53
C SER A 281 -11.88 14.61 -6.30
N TRP A 282 -11.44 13.43 -5.88
CA TRP A 282 -10.02 13.13 -5.64
C TRP A 282 -9.19 13.11 -6.93
N VAL A 283 -9.83 12.87 -8.08
CA VAL A 283 -9.17 12.81 -9.40
C VAL A 283 -9.61 13.92 -10.34
N ASP A 284 -10.08 15.04 -9.80
CA ASP A 284 -10.50 16.24 -10.53
C ASP A 284 -11.59 15.98 -11.59
N CYS A 285 -12.48 15.04 -11.32
CA CYS A 285 -13.66 14.77 -12.13
C CYS A 285 -14.87 15.52 -11.58
N THR A 286 -15.65 16.14 -12.48
CA THR A 286 -16.88 16.88 -12.18
C THR A 286 -18.15 16.10 -12.47
N ASP A 287 -18.01 14.93 -13.07
CA ASP A 287 -19.13 14.08 -13.44
C ASP A 287 -18.83 12.61 -13.15
N VAL A 288 -19.87 11.80 -12.98
CA VAL A 288 -19.77 10.36 -12.76
C VAL A 288 -20.70 9.64 -13.73
N ARG A 289 -20.13 8.76 -14.55
CA ARG A 289 -20.88 7.92 -15.50
C ARG A 289 -20.87 6.47 -15.07
N VAL A 290 -22.03 5.83 -15.05
CA VAL A 290 -22.18 4.39 -14.78
C VAL A 290 -22.35 3.62 -16.09
N GLU A 291 -21.46 2.66 -16.35
CA GLU A 291 -21.51 1.85 -17.58
C GLU A 291 -22.19 0.50 -17.39
N ARG A 292 -21.76 -0.28 -16.40
CA ARG A 292 -22.33 -1.61 -16.13
C ARG A 292 -22.63 -1.75 -14.65
N VAL A 293 -23.80 -2.32 -14.34
CA VAL A 293 -24.20 -2.72 -12.99
C VAL A 293 -24.60 -4.18 -13.06
N ASP A 294 -24.16 -4.99 -12.11
CA ASP A 294 -24.42 -6.44 -12.06
C ASP A 294 -25.91 -6.76 -11.98
N ALA A 295 -26.66 -5.99 -11.20
CA ALA A 295 -28.11 -6.00 -11.10
C ALA A 295 -28.69 -4.85 -11.94
N PRO A 296 -29.24 -5.11 -13.15
CA PRO A 296 -29.72 -4.06 -14.06
C PRO A 296 -30.73 -3.11 -13.43
N GLU A 297 -31.58 -3.61 -12.52
CA GLU A 297 -32.59 -2.85 -11.78
C GLU A 297 -31.99 -1.79 -10.83
N LEU A 298 -30.71 -1.92 -10.45
CA LEU A 298 -30.01 -0.95 -9.60
C LEU A 298 -29.36 0.19 -10.40
N ARG A 299 -29.31 0.10 -11.73
CA ARG A 299 -28.67 1.10 -12.59
C ARG A 299 -29.35 2.46 -12.50
N GLU A 300 -30.67 2.50 -12.69
CA GLU A 300 -31.43 3.75 -12.66
C GLU A 300 -31.44 4.39 -11.25
N PRO A 301 -31.68 3.65 -10.15
CA PRO A 301 -31.51 4.19 -8.80
C PRO A 301 -30.13 4.79 -8.55
N LEU A 302 -29.05 4.12 -9.00
CA LEU A 302 -27.69 4.62 -8.84
C LEU A 302 -27.44 5.90 -9.65
N ALA A 303 -27.90 5.94 -10.90
CA ALA A 303 -27.78 7.14 -11.73
C ALA A 303 -28.54 8.32 -11.13
N LYS A 304 -29.78 8.10 -10.67
CA LYS A 304 -30.59 9.13 -10.01
C LYS A 304 -29.94 9.68 -8.75
N GLU A 305 -29.35 8.80 -7.94
CA GLU A 305 -28.66 9.21 -6.72
C GLU A 305 -27.37 9.98 -7.01
N LEU A 306 -26.62 9.60 -8.05
CA LEU A 306 -25.45 10.36 -8.51
C LEU A 306 -25.84 11.77 -8.97
N SER A 307 -26.88 11.91 -9.79
CA SER A 307 -27.39 13.23 -10.21
C SER A 307 -27.82 14.07 -9.00
N ARG A 308 -28.51 13.46 -8.02
CA ARG A 308 -28.93 14.16 -6.79
C ARG A 308 -27.73 14.72 -6.00
N ILE A 309 -26.60 14.01 -5.96
CA ILE A 309 -25.41 14.44 -5.22
C ILE A 309 -24.60 15.49 -6.00
N LEU A 310 -24.50 15.34 -7.31
CA LEU A 310 -23.69 16.23 -8.17
C LEU A 310 -24.37 17.59 -8.47
N GLY A 311 -25.69 17.67 -8.35
CA GLY A 311 -26.48 18.88 -8.62
C GLY A 311 -26.90 18.97 -10.07
#